data_AF-A0A0F8X9S7-F1
#
_entry.id   AF-A0A0F8X9S7-F1
#
_cell.length_a   1.000
_cell.length_b   1.000
_cell.length_c   1.000
_cell.angle_alpha   90.00
_cell.angle_beta   90.00
_cell.angle_gamma   90.00
#
_symmetry.space_group_name_H-M   'P 1'
#
loop_
_entity.id
_entity.type
_entity.pdbx_description
1 polymer ?
#
loop_
_entity_poly.entity_id
_entity_poly.type
_entity_poly.pdbx_seq_one_letter_code
_entity_poly.pdbx_strand_id
1 'polypeptide(L)' 'MSYKYKKKSVHLEDQVHRKLKIIAMDDDTSIEKIANKYLKEKIKEVELKNEK' A
#
# COMPACT_ATOMS: atom_id res chain seq x y z
N MET A 1 -19.78 -12.58 -0.02
CA MET A 1 -18.65 -12.33 -0.94
C MET A 1 -17.39 -12.12 -0.11
N SER A 2 -16.58 -13.16 0.09
CA SER A 2 -15.28 -13.01 0.78
C SER A 2 -14.21 -12.69 -0.25
N TYR A 3 -13.72 -11.45 -0.27
CA TYR A 3 -12.50 -11.12 -1.00
C TYR A 3 -11.37 -11.98 -0.45
N LYS A 4 -10.93 -12.97 -1.25
CA LYS A 4 -9.78 -13.82 -0.95
C LYS A 4 -8.54 -12.93 -0.95
N TYR A 5 -8.10 -12.47 0.21
CA TYR A 5 -6.85 -11.74 0.37
C TYR A 5 -5.70 -12.65 -0.07
N LYS A 6 -5.25 -12.49 -1.31
CA LYS A 6 -4.08 -13.20 -1.82
C LYS A 6 -2.84 -12.49 -1.28
N LYS A 7 -2.30 -12.99 -0.17
CA LYS A 7 -1.06 -12.49 0.43
C LYS A 7 0.05 -12.55 -0.63
N LYS A 8 0.51 -11.39 -1.09
CA LYS A 8 1.66 -11.25 -1.99
C LYS A 8 2.81 -10.68 -1.17
N SER A 9 3.94 -11.36 -1.18
CA SER A 9 5.18 -10.81 -0.63
C SER A 9 5.75 -9.80 -1.62
N VAL A 10 5.98 -8.58 -1.16
CA VAL A 10 6.59 -7.50 -1.96
C VAL A 10 7.89 -7.12 -1.27
N HIS A 11 8.98 -7.07 -2.03
CA HIS A 11 10.24 -6.54 -1.51
C HIS A 11 10.15 -5.01 -1.53
N LEU A 12 10.40 -4.39 -0.37
CA LEU A 12 10.44 -2.93 -0.21
C LEU A 12 11.86 -2.54 0.19
N GLU A 13 12.34 -1.41 -0.33
CA GLU A 13 13.57 -0.82 0.16
C GLU A 13 13.46 -0.46 1.65
N ASP A 14 14.56 -0.62 2.39
CA ASP A 14 14.60 -0.39 3.84
C ASP A 14 14.12 1.02 4.24
N GLN A 15 14.44 2.03 3.43
CA GLN A 15 13.99 3.40 3.68
C GLN A 15 12.47 3.53 3.59
N VAL A 16 11.85 2.88 2.59
CA VAL A 16 10.40 2.89 2.38
C VAL A 16 9.71 2.10 3.48
N HIS A 17 10.26 0.95 3.86
CA HIS A 17 9.73 0.15 4.96
C HIS A 17 9.73 0.92 6.29
N ARG A 18 10.81 1.63 6.62
CA ARG A 18 10.88 2.47 7.83
C ARG A 18 9.85 3.59 7.81
N LYS A 19 9.69 4.30 6.69
CA LYS A 19 8.67 5.35 6.55
C LYS A 19 7.27 4.79 6.76
N LEU A 20 6.94 3.66 6.11
CA LEU A 20 5.65 3.01 6.27
C LEU A 20 5.42 2.54 7.71
N LYS A 21 6.47 2.10 8.41
CA LYS A 21 6.38 1.71 9.82
C LYS A 21 6.07 2.89 10.73
N ILE A 22 6.70 4.05 10.52
CA ILE A 22 6.44 5.27 11.30
C ILE A 22 4.98 5.69 11.11
N ILE A 23 4.53 5.82 9.85
CA ILE A 23 3.16 6.20 9.52
C ILE A 23 2.15 5.21 10.12
N ALA A 24 2.44 3.91 10.01
CA ALA A 24 1.59 2.88 10.58
C ALA A 24 1.48 2.97 12.12
N MET A 25 2.56 3.35 12.80
CA MET A 25 2.54 3.60 14.24
C MET A 25 1.72 4.85 14.61
N ASP A 26 1.83 5.93 13.84
CA ASP A 26 1.06 7.16 14.06
C ASP A 26 -0.46 6.94 13.86
N ASP A 27 -0.84 6.11 12.89
CA ASP A 27 -2.24 5.78 12.55
C ASP A 27 -2.81 4.58 13.36
N ASP A 28 -2.09 4.05 14.37
CA ASP A 28 -2.43 2.82 15.12
C ASP A 28 -2.91 1.67 14.19
N THR A 29 -2.18 1.49 13.10
CA THR A 29 -2.60 0.67 11.96
C THR A 29 -1.46 -0.25 11.52
N SER A 30 -1.76 -1.32 10.78
CA SER A 30 -0.73 -2.22 10.25
C SER A 30 -0.06 -1.65 8.99
N ILE A 31 1.24 -1.89 8.83
CA ILE A 31 2.02 -1.54 7.62
C ILE A 31 1.34 -2.03 6.34
N GLU A 32 0.74 -3.23 6.37
CA GLU A 32 0.01 -3.79 5.23
C GLU A 32 -1.20 -2.94 4.81
N LYS A 33 -1.96 -2.40 5.76
CA LYS A 33 -3.11 -1.55 5.47
C LYS A 33 -2.68 -0.22 4.84
N ILE A 34 -1.62 0.39 5.39
CA ILE A 34 -1.04 1.62 4.86
C ILE A 34 -0.50 1.38 3.44
N ALA A 35 0.32 0.33 3.24
CA ALA A 35 0.86 -0.02 1.93
C ALA A 35 -0.25 -0.29 0.90
N ASN A 36 -1.31 -1.02 1.27
CA ASN A 36 -2.45 -1.26 0.39
C ASN A 36 -3.23 0.01 0.04
N LYS A 37 -3.37 0.96 0.99
CA LYS A 37 -4.01 2.25 0.74
C LYS A 37 -3.23 3.03 -0.33
N TYR A 38 -1.92 3.20 -0.13
CA TYR A 38 -1.05 3.90 -1.09
C TYR A 38 -1.01 3.22 -2.46
N LEU A 39 -0.95 1.88 -2.50
CA LEU A 39 -0.98 1.14 -3.77
C LEU A 39 -2.30 1.36 -4.52
N LYS A 40 -3.44 1.33 -3.82
CA LYS A 40 -4.75 1.59 -4.44
C LYS A 40 -4.85 3.01 -4.98
N GLU A 41 -4.36 4.00 -4.23
CA GLU A 41 -4.33 5.40 -4.69
C GLU A 41 -3.46 5.55 -5.94
N LYS A 42 -2.25 4.98 -5.93
CA LYS A 42 -1.34 5.03 -7.08
C LYS A 42 -1.88 4.29 -8.30
N ILE A 43 -2.50 3.13 -8.13
CA ILE A 43 -3.13 2.40 -9.25
C ILE A 43 -4.22 3.25 -9.88
N LYS A 44 -5.10 3.87 -9.08
CA LYS A 44 -6.13 4.79 -9.59
C LYS A 44 -5.53 5.97 -10.35
N GLU A 45 -4.46 6.58 -9.84
CA GLU A 45 -3.77 7.68 -10.53
C GLU A 45 -3.18 7.24 -11.88
N VAL A 46 -2.63 6.02 -11.95
CA VAL A 46 -2.05 5.47 -13.19
C VAL A 46 -3.14 5.11 -14.18
N GLU A 47 -4.23 4.47 -13.74
CA GLU A 47 -5.39 4.16 -14.59
C GLU A 47 -5.99 5.44 -15.20
N LEU A 48 -6.17 6.50 -14.40
CA LEU A 48 -6.68 7.80 -14.89
C LEU A 48 -5.73 8.49 -15.87
N LYS A 49 -4.42 8.25 -15.79
CA LYS A 49 -3.43 8.81 -16.72
C LYS A 49 -3.32 8.03 -18.02
N ASN A 50 -3.68 6.74 -18.02
CA ASN A 50 -3.56 5.86 -19.17
C ASN A 50 -4.75 5.94 -20.14
N GLU A 51 -5.80 6.71 -19.81
CA GLU A 51 -6.95 6.98 -20.68
C GLU A 51 -6.77 8.24 -21.54
N LYS A 52 -5.63 8.92 -21.44
CA LYS A 52 -5.31 10.14 -22.20
C LYS A 52 -4.30 9.86 -23.30
#